data_AF-A0ABC8V1N2-F1
#
_entry.id   AF-A0ABC8V1N2-F1
#
_cell.length_a   1.000
_cell.length_b   1.000
_cell.length_c   1.000
_cell.angle_alpha   90.00
_cell.angle_beta   90.00
_cell.angle_gamma   90.00
#
_symmetry.space_group_name_H-M   'P 1'
#
loop_
_entity.id
_entity.type
_entity.pdbx_description
1 polymer ?
#
loop_
_entity_poly.entity_id
_entity_poly.type
_entity_poly.pdbx_seq_one_letter_code
_entity_poly.pdbx_strand_id
1 'polypeptide(L)'
;SGIFRAVFKANPSFDEAPWPFFSAHSVDFVKRQLNKDYHKRLTAAQALCHPWLAGYHDVKLPLDIITNKLVKAYICSSSLRKASLGALAKTLAIPQLAYLREQFTLLGPNKSGFIFLHNFKTAVAKNCTDAMKDSRVQDYASMVSSLQYRKLDFEEYCAAAISVHQLEGMETGELGATCTTCL
;
A
#
# COMPACT_ATOMS: atom_id res chain seq x y z
N SER A 1 -0.54 1.70 -33.96
CA SER A 1 0.61 0.95 -33.43
C SER A 1 0.13 -0.39 -32.87
N GLY A 2 0.64 -1.52 -33.38
CA GLY A 2 0.23 -2.88 -32.95
C GLY A 2 0.56 -3.17 -31.47
N ILE A 3 1.59 -2.51 -30.93
CA ILE A 3 2.04 -2.66 -29.55
C ILE A 3 0.99 -2.16 -28.56
N PHE A 4 0.35 -1.01 -28.80
CA PHE A 4 -0.70 -0.51 -27.90
C PHE A 4 -1.86 -1.49 -27.77
N ARG A 5 -2.26 -2.11 -28.89
CA ARG A 5 -3.32 -3.12 -28.90
C ARG A 5 -2.91 -4.40 -28.17
N ALA A 6 -1.64 -4.78 -28.26
CA ALA A 6 -1.07 -5.90 -27.51
C ALA A 6 -1.03 -5.61 -26.00
N VAL A 7 -0.54 -4.44 -25.56
CA VAL A 7 -0.51 -4.04 -24.15
C VAL A 7 -1.91 -4.04 -23.53
N PHE A 8 -2.91 -3.56 -24.26
CA PHE A 8 -4.28 -3.52 -23.75
C PHE A 8 -4.92 -4.93 -23.68
N LYS A 9 -4.69 -5.77 -24.68
CA LYS A 9 -5.42 -7.05 -24.83
C LYS A 9 -4.68 -8.27 -24.28
N ALA A 10 -3.38 -8.37 -24.47
CA ALA A 10 -2.61 -9.57 -24.13
C ALA A 10 -2.47 -9.74 -22.62
N ASN A 11 -2.62 -10.96 -22.12
CA ASN A 11 -2.21 -11.31 -20.77
C ASN A 11 -0.75 -11.79 -20.84
N PRO A 12 0.17 -11.23 -20.04
CA PRO A 12 1.55 -11.69 -20.05
C PRO A 12 1.62 -13.15 -19.58
N SER A 13 2.26 -14.01 -20.38
CA SER A 13 2.61 -15.38 -19.99
C SER A 13 3.97 -15.38 -19.30
N PHE A 14 4.09 -16.22 -18.27
CA PHE A 14 5.32 -16.42 -17.48
C PHE A 14 5.78 -17.89 -17.51
N ASP A 15 5.28 -18.66 -18.46
CA ASP A 15 5.54 -20.12 -18.56
C ASP A 15 6.72 -20.42 -19.50
N GLU A 16 7.04 -19.50 -20.41
CA GLU A 16 8.10 -19.64 -21.40
C GLU A 16 9.39 -18.93 -20.99
N ALA A 17 10.51 -19.35 -21.57
CA ALA A 17 11.80 -18.69 -21.35
C ALA A 17 11.71 -17.17 -21.62
N PRO A 18 12.33 -16.30 -20.80
CA PRO A 18 13.28 -16.63 -19.73
C PRO A 18 12.65 -16.88 -18.34
N TRP A 19 11.32 -16.82 -18.20
CA TRP A 19 10.65 -16.77 -16.88
C TRP A 19 10.91 -17.97 -15.96
N PRO A 20 10.95 -19.23 -16.44
CA PRO A 20 11.29 -20.38 -15.61
C PRO A 20 12.70 -20.35 -15.00
N PHE A 21 13.60 -19.51 -15.50
CA PHE A 21 14.97 -19.38 -14.97
C PHE A 21 15.10 -18.34 -13.85
N PHE A 22 14.04 -17.57 -13.58
CA PHE A 22 14.03 -16.56 -12.53
C PHE A 22 13.43 -17.09 -11.23
N SER A 23 13.77 -16.46 -10.10
CA SER A 23 13.21 -16.81 -8.80
C SER A 23 11.69 -16.58 -8.73
N ALA A 24 11.00 -17.33 -7.89
CA ALA A 24 9.56 -17.14 -7.66
C ALA A 24 9.23 -15.69 -7.24
N HIS A 25 10.03 -15.09 -6.35
CA HIS A 25 9.85 -13.70 -5.92
C HIS A 25 10.05 -12.68 -7.05
N SER A 26 10.99 -12.88 -7.98
CA SER A 26 11.13 -11.99 -9.15
C SER A 26 9.93 -12.07 -10.08
N VAL A 27 9.42 -13.28 -10.35
CA VAL A 27 8.27 -13.46 -11.23
C VAL A 27 7.01 -12.88 -10.59
N ASP A 28 6.80 -13.12 -9.28
CA ASP A 28 5.71 -12.53 -8.50
C ASP A 28 5.75 -10.99 -8.51
N PHE A 29 6.93 -10.40 -8.30
CA PHE A 29 7.11 -8.96 -8.38
C PHE A 29 6.64 -8.38 -9.72
N VAL A 30 7.08 -9.00 -10.83
CA VAL A 30 6.71 -8.54 -12.18
C VAL A 30 5.22 -8.74 -12.44
N LYS A 31 4.63 -9.87 -12.03
CA LYS A 31 3.18 -10.12 -12.13
C LYS A 31 2.37 -9.03 -11.43
N ARG A 32 2.77 -8.65 -10.21
CA ARG A 32 2.10 -7.60 -9.43
C ARG A 32 2.28 -6.21 -10.06
N GLN A 33 3.45 -5.92 -10.60
CA GLN A 33 3.71 -4.66 -11.30
C GLN A 33 2.97 -4.53 -12.64
N LEU A 34 2.80 -5.64 -13.36
CA LEU A 34 2.09 -5.69 -14.63
C LEU A 34 0.60 -6.02 -14.49
N ASN A 35 0.05 -5.93 -13.27
CA ASN A 35 -1.38 -6.12 -13.07
C ASN A 35 -2.16 -5.08 -13.89
N LYS A 36 -3.06 -5.58 -14.74
CA LYS A 36 -3.89 -4.74 -15.63
C LYS A 36 -4.84 -3.85 -14.84
N ASP A 37 -5.35 -4.36 -13.72
CA ASP A 37 -6.12 -3.56 -12.78
C ASP A 37 -5.15 -2.70 -11.96
N TYR A 38 -5.16 -1.40 -12.23
CA TYR A 38 -4.29 -0.46 -11.55
C TYR A 38 -4.60 -0.35 -10.05
N HIS A 39 -5.80 -0.74 -9.59
CA HIS A 39 -6.15 -0.76 -8.17
C HIS A 39 -5.49 -1.92 -7.42
N LYS A 40 -5.09 -2.98 -8.14
CA LYS A 40 -4.43 -4.16 -7.60
C LYS A 40 -2.90 -4.10 -7.75
N ARG A 41 -2.40 -3.18 -8.59
CA ARG A 41 -0.97 -2.97 -8.82
C ARG A 41 -0.30 -2.41 -7.58
N LEU A 42 0.95 -2.82 -7.33
CA LEU A 42 1.75 -2.24 -6.25
C LEU A 42 2.09 -0.78 -6.57
N THR A 43 2.12 0.05 -5.53
CA THR A 43 2.71 1.38 -5.62
C THR A 43 4.23 1.27 -5.61
N ALA A 44 4.94 2.33 -6.01
CA ALA A 44 6.40 2.32 -5.96
C ALA A 44 6.93 2.10 -4.53
N ALA A 45 6.24 2.65 -3.52
CA ALA A 45 6.58 2.43 -2.11
C ALA A 45 6.40 0.94 -1.72
N GLN A 46 5.27 0.32 -2.07
CA GLN A 46 5.04 -1.09 -1.79
C GLN A 46 5.99 -2.01 -2.55
N ALA A 47 6.34 -1.65 -3.80
CA ALA A 47 7.30 -2.39 -4.62
C ALA A 47 8.68 -2.46 -3.95
N LEU A 48 9.15 -1.36 -3.32
CA LEU A 48 10.41 -1.35 -2.57
C LEU A 48 10.40 -2.29 -1.36
N CYS A 49 9.23 -2.58 -0.79
CA CYS A 49 9.08 -3.53 0.32
C CYS A 49 8.85 -4.98 -0.13
N HIS A 50 8.85 -5.26 -1.44
CA HIS A 50 8.67 -6.61 -1.94
C HIS A 50 9.87 -7.50 -1.60
N PRO A 51 9.69 -8.78 -1.21
CA PRO A 51 10.80 -9.68 -0.83
C PRO A 51 11.93 -9.75 -1.86
N TRP A 52 11.60 -9.62 -3.15
CA TRP A 52 12.58 -9.59 -4.23
C TRP A 52 13.54 -8.37 -4.18
N LEU A 53 13.07 -7.23 -3.70
CA LEU A 53 13.85 -5.99 -3.59
C LEU A 53 14.30 -5.69 -2.16
N ALA A 54 13.74 -6.38 -1.16
CA ALA A 54 13.96 -6.11 0.26
C ALA A 54 15.43 -6.19 0.71
N GLY A 55 16.34 -6.80 -0.07
CA GLY A 55 17.78 -6.82 0.19
C GLY A 55 18.59 -5.62 -0.32
N TYR A 56 17.97 -4.68 -1.05
CA TYR A 56 18.62 -3.49 -1.60
C TYR A 56 18.24 -2.27 -0.74
N HIS A 57 19.09 -1.94 0.24
CA HIS A 57 18.78 -0.98 1.32
C HIS A 57 19.16 0.49 1.05
N ASP A 58 19.64 0.82 -0.15
CA ASP A 58 20.13 2.19 -0.43
C ASP A 58 19.00 3.21 -0.61
N VAL A 59 17.74 2.77 -0.70
CA VAL A 59 16.58 3.63 -0.95
C VAL A 59 15.68 3.68 0.28
N LYS A 60 15.53 4.88 0.86
CA LYS A 60 14.54 5.13 1.92
C LYS A 60 13.13 5.01 1.36
N LEU A 61 12.25 4.32 2.10
CA LEU A 61 10.85 4.16 1.73
C LEU A 61 10.14 5.53 1.73
N PRO A 62 9.62 6.01 0.59
CA PRO A 62 8.84 7.25 0.56
C PRO A 62 7.43 7.04 1.11
N LEU A 63 6.72 8.14 1.38
CA LEU A 63 5.30 8.07 1.71
C LEU A 63 4.50 7.60 0.50
N ASP A 64 3.62 6.65 0.72
CA ASP A 64 2.81 6.07 -0.33
C ASP A 64 1.69 7.02 -0.76
N ILE A 65 1.60 7.22 -2.08
CA ILE A 65 0.59 8.05 -2.71
C ILE A 65 -0.83 7.53 -2.45
N ILE A 66 -1.02 6.21 -2.37
CA ILE A 66 -2.35 5.62 -2.20
C ILE A 66 -2.92 5.88 -0.81
N THR A 67 -2.06 5.95 0.22
CA THR A 67 -2.44 6.18 1.63
C THR A 67 -3.27 7.45 1.77
N ASN A 68 -2.88 8.54 1.11
CA ASN A 68 -3.61 9.81 1.16
C ASN A 68 -5.07 9.68 0.69
N LYS A 69 -5.28 8.93 -0.39
CA LYS A 69 -6.61 8.68 -0.96
C LYS A 69 -7.42 7.75 -0.06
N LEU A 70 -6.80 6.71 0.48
CA LEU A 70 -7.46 5.73 1.35
C LEU A 70 -7.86 6.33 2.69
N VAL A 71 -6.96 7.07 3.34
CA VAL A 71 -7.24 7.77 4.61
C VAL A 71 -8.40 8.76 4.44
N LYS A 72 -8.40 9.55 3.37
CA LYS A 72 -9.54 10.42 3.04
C LYS A 72 -10.83 9.61 2.90
N ALA A 73 -10.82 8.55 2.10
CA ALA A 73 -12.00 7.72 1.88
C ALA A 73 -12.51 7.09 3.19
N TYR A 74 -11.60 6.61 4.03
CA TYR A 74 -11.91 6.07 5.35
C TYR A 74 -12.59 7.11 6.24
N ILE A 75 -12.01 8.30 6.40
CA ILE A 75 -12.57 9.34 7.29
C ILE A 75 -13.99 9.71 6.88
N CYS A 76 -14.25 9.83 5.57
CA CYS A 76 -15.55 10.15 4.99
C CYS A 76 -16.52 8.95 4.90
N SER A 77 -16.11 7.75 5.33
CA SER A 77 -16.94 6.55 5.25
C SER A 77 -17.91 6.42 6.43
N SER A 78 -18.97 5.64 6.23
CA SER A 78 -19.92 5.27 7.28
C SER A 78 -19.25 4.45 8.39
N SER A 79 -19.85 4.45 9.59
CA SER A 79 -19.38 3.65 10.72
C SER A 79 -19.30 2.16 10.39
N LEU A 80 -20.25 1.63 9.61
CA LEU A 80 -20.23 0.24 9.16
C LEU A 80 -18.97 -0.05 8.32
N ARG A 81 -18.68 0.79 7.32
CA ARG A 81 -17.49 0.60 6.48
C ARG A 81 -16.20 0.73 7.29
N LYS A 82 -16.12 1.67 8.23
CA LYS A 82 -14.97 1.80 9.13
C LYS A 82 -14.78 0.55 9.99
N ALA A 83 -15.86 -0.01 10.54
CA ALA A 83 -15.81 -1.24 11.33
C ALA A 83 -15.37 -2.45 10.48
N SER A 84 -15.88 -2.58 9.25
CA SER A 84 -15.45 -3.64 8.32
C SER A 84 -13.97 -3.55 7.97
N LEU A 85 -13.47 -2.33 7.68
CA LEU A 85 -12.04 -2.11 7.42
C LEU A 85 -11.20 -2.36 8.68
N GLY A 86 -11.71 -2.04 9.86
CA GLY A 86 -11.07 -2.38 11.14
C GLY A 86 -10.97 -3.88 11.38
N ALA A 87 -12.02 -4.65 11.04
CA ALA A 87 -11.98 -6.10 11.11
C ALA A 87 -10.96 -6.69 10.12
N LEU A 88 -10.90 -6.15 8.89
CA LEU A 88 -9.95 -6.57 7.87
C LEU A 88 -8.50 -6.22 8.25
N ALA A 89 -8.26 -5.07 8.88
CA ALA A 89 -6.93 -4.68 9.34
C ALA A 89 -6.34 -5.65 10.38
N LYS A 90 -7.20 -6.33 11.15
CA LYS A 90 -6.78 -7.34 12.14
C LYS A 90 -6.33 -8.66 11.51
N THR A 91 -6.66 -8.91 10.24
CA THR A 91 -6.25 -10.12 9.52
C THR A 91 -4.99 -9.91 8.69
N LEU A 92 -4.33 -8.75 8.81
CA LEU A 92 -3.11 -8.45 8.06
C LEU A 92 -1.94 -9.32 8.55
N ALA A 93 -1.17 -9.82 7.59
CA ALA A 93 0.07 -10.53 7.82
C ALA A 93 1.17 -9.58 8.32
N ILE A 94 2.18 -10.16 8.98
CA ILE A 94 3.31 -9.44 9.57
C ILE A 94 4.00 -8.48 8.58
N PRO A 95 4.28 -8.86 7.31
CA PRO A 95 4.94 -7.95 6.37
C PRO A 95 4.08 -6.72 6.02
N GLN A 96 2.75 -6.89 5.96
CA GLN A 96 1.81 -5.80 5.67
C GLN A 96 1.74 -4.82 6.86
N LEU A 97 1.72 -5.34 8.08
CA LEU A 97 1.75 -4.52 9.30
C LEU A 97 3.09 -3.76 9.42
N ALA A 98 4.21 -4.41 9.10
CA ALA A 98 5.52 -3.76 9.09
C ALA A 98 5.56 -2.60 8.09
N TYR A 99 5.06 -2.81 6.87
CA TYR A 99 4.92 -1.74 5.87
C TYR A 99 4.08 -0.56 6.38
N LEU A 100 2.89 -0.85 6.93
CA LEU A 100 2.01 0.19 7.47
C LEU A 100 2.65 0.93 8.65
N ARG A 101 3.47 0.26 9.46
CA ARG A 101 4.22 0.91 10.56
C ARG A 101 5.25 1.90 10.05
N GLU A 102 5.98 1.59 8.99
CA GLU A 102 6.91 2.52 8.36
C GLU A 102 6.16 3.75 7.82
N GLN A 103 5.07 3.51 7.10
CA GLN A 103 4.23 4.60 6.57
C GLN A 103 3.63 5.48 7.69
N PHE A 104 3.19 4.86 8.79
CA PHE A 104 2.70 5.57 9.97
C PHE A 104 3.79 6.46 10.58
N THR A 105 5.02 5.95 10.68
CA THR A 105 6.17 6.68 11.22
C THR A 105 6.51 7.90 10.35
N LEU A 106 6.44 7.78 9.02
CA LEU A 106 6.65 8.92 8.11
C LEU A 106 5.63 10.05 8.35
N LEU A 107 4.40 9.71 8.75
CA LEU A 107 3.37 10.69 9.09
C LEU A 107 3.60 11.39 10.44
N GLY A 108 4.60 10.94 11.23
CA GLY A 108 5.06 11.63 12.43
C GLY A 108 4.06 11.58 13.58
N PRO A 109 3.75 10.40 14.15
CA PRO A 109 2.92 10.29 15.33
C PRO A 109 3.56 11.02 16.51
N ASN A 110 2.74 11.59 17.39
CA ASN A 110 3.23 12.21 18.61
C ASN A 110 3.76 11.15 19.61
N LYS A 111 4.32 11.60 20.74
CA LYS A 111 4.78 10.71 21.82
C LYS A 111 3.70 9.78 22.40
N SER A 112 2.43 10.12 22.19
CA SER A 112 1.28 9.32 22.60
C SER A 112 0.80 8.34 21.52
N GLY A 113 1.49 8.24 20.37
CA GLY A 113 1.18 7.29 19.31
C GLY A 113 0.05 7.71 18.37
N PHE A 114 -0.24 9.01 18.26
CA PHE A 114 -1.32 9.50 17.39
C PHE A 114 -0.82 10.42 16.28
N ILE A 115 -1.36 10.24 15.07
CA ILE A 115 -1.27 11.21 13.97
C ILE A 115 -2.44 12.18 14.10
N PHE A 116 -2.16 13.48 14.16
CA PHE A 116 -3.21 14.49 14.14
C PHE A 116 -3.48 14.94 12.72
N LEU A 117 -4.76 14.97 12.32
CA LEU A 117 -5.11 15.28 10.94
C LEU A 117 -4.78 16.72 10.55
N HIS A 118 -4.86 17.68 11.48
CA HIS A 118 -4.45 19.07 11.20
C HIS A 118 -2.97 19.18 10.79
N ASN A 119 -2.12 18.21 11.16
CA ASN A 119 -0.71 18.14 10.77
C ASN A 119 -0.46 17.23 9.56
N PHE A 120 -1.50 16.56 9.06
CA PHE A 120 -1.37 15.56 7.99
C PHE A 120 -0.80 16.16 6.71
N LYS A 121 -1.27 17.35 6.29
CA LYS A 121 -0.71 18.06 5.13
C LYS A 121 0.78 18.32 5.29
N THR A 122 1.22 18.78 6.45
CA THR A 122 2.64 19.07 6.71
C THR A 122 3.48 17.79 6.66
N ALA A 123 2.98 16.70 7.23
CA ALA A 123 3.65 15.40 7.19
C ALA A 123 3.75 14.85 5.75
N VAL A 124 2.69 15.00 4.95
CA VAL A 124 2.68 14.62 3.54
C VAL A 124 3.66 15.48 2.74
N ALA A 125 3.67 16.80 2.94
CA ALA A 125 4.59 17.71 2.25
C ALA A 125 6.06 17.40 2.55
N LYS A 126 6.39 17.02 3.80
CA LYS A 126 7.75 16.67 4.20
C LYS A 126 8.27 15.38 3.54
N ASN A 127 7.39 14.41 3.29
CA ASN A 127 7.76 13.08 2.81
C ASN A 127 7.27 12.81 1.37
N CYS A 128 6.82 13.85 0.66
CA CYS A 128 6.34 13.71 -0.71
C CYS A 128 7.49 13.50 -1.70
N THR A 129 7.27 12.65 -2.69
CA THR A 129 8.15 12.54 -3.86
C THR A 129 7.86 13.68 -4.84
N ASP A 130 8.76 13.95 -5.78
CA ASP A 130 8.51 14.98 -6.80
C ASP A 130 7.26 14.68 -7.63
N ALA A 131 7.04 13.40 -7.97
CA ALA A 131 5.82 12.95 -8.64
C ALA A 131 4.53 13.25 -7.83
N MET A 132 4.60 13.29 -6.50
CA MET A 132 3.46 13.66 -5.65
C MET A 132 3.17 15.17 -5.69
N LYS A 133 4.18 16.02 -5.91
CA LYS A 133 4.01 17.48 -6.00
C LYS A 133 3.23 17.88 -7.25
N ASP A 134 3.44 17.17 -8.36
CA ASP A 134 2.74 17.39 -9.63
C ASP A 134 1.35 16.72 -9.67
N SER A 135 0.91 16.13 -8.55
CA SER A 135 -0.33 15.38 -8.45
C SER A 135 -1.32 16.02 -7.48
N ARG A 136 -2.56 15.51 -7.47
CA ARG A 136 -3.64 15.95 -6.58
C ARG A 136 -3.47 15.52 -5.11
N VAL A 137 -2.32 14.98 -4.73
CA VAL A 137 -2.04 14.49 -3.38
C VAL A 137 -2.09 15.60 -2.35
N GLN A 138 -1.55 16.78 -2.68
CA GLN A 138 -1.59 17.95 -1.80
C GLN A 138 -3.02 18.44 -1.54
N ASP A 139 -3.91 18.30 -2.53
CA ASP A 139 -5.34 18.61 -2.38
C ASP A 139 -6.01 17.63 -1.41
N TYR A 140 -5.72 16.33 -1.55
CA TYR A 140 -6.25 15.31 -0.64
C TYR A 140 -5.76 15.53 0.79
N ALA A 141 -4.47 15.80 0.97
CA ALA A 141 -3.89 16.06 2.29
C ALA A 141 -4.44 17.34 2.93
N SER A 142 -4.65 18.40 2.13
CA SER A 142 -5.29 19.64 2.58
C SER A 142 -6.73 19.40 3.04
N MET A 143 -7.50 18.63 2.27
CA MET A 143 -8.87 18.28 2.63
C MET A 143 -8.91 17.48 3.93
N VAL A 144 -8.08 16.44 4.06
CA VAL A 144 -7.96 15.65 5.30
C VAL A 144 -7.64 16.54 6.50
N SER A 145 -6.76 17.52 6.33
CA SER A 145 -6.35 18.43 7.42
C SER A 145 -7.45 19.41 7.86
N SER A 146 -8.42 19.70 6.99
CA SER A 146 -9.57 20.56 7.30
C SER A 146 -10.75 19.83 7.94
N LEU A 147 -10.74 18.50 7.98
CA LEU A 147 -11.83 17.73 8.58
C LEU A 147 -11.78 17.85 10.11
N GLN A 148 -12.94 17.90 10.75
CA GLN A 148 -13.06 17.90 12.23
C GLN A 148 -12.65 16.56 12.89
N TYR A 149 -12.10 15.64 12.10
CA TYR A 149 -11.65 14.35 12.57
C TYR A 149 -10.31 14.50 13.28
N ARG A 150 -10.24 14.12 14.56
CA ARG A 150 -9.16 14.62 15.44
C ARG A 150 -7.81 13.98 15.19
N LYS A 151 -7.76 12.65 15.25
CA LYS A 151 -6.51 11.89 15.28
C LYS A 151 -6.74 10.45 14.87
N LEU A 152 -5.69 9.79 14.41
CA LEU A 152 -5.63 8.35 14.12
C LEU A 152 -4.55 7.73 15.00
N ASP A 153 -4.87 6.65 15.72
CA ASP A 153 -3.84 5.76 16.26
C ASP A 153 -3.36 4.79 15.18
N PHE A 154 -2.44 3.88 15.54
CA PHE A 154 -1.90 2.92 14.60
C PHE A 154 -2.94 1.92 14.09
N GLU A 155 -3.83 1.42 14.94
CA GLU A 155 -4.83 0.42 14.54
C GLU A 155 -5.83 1.04 13.55
N GLU A 156 -6.29 2.24 13.87
CA GLU A 156 -7.18 3.00 13.02
C GLU A 156 -6.51 3.41 11.71
N TYR A 157 -5.23 3.79 11.77
CA TYR A 157 -4.45 4.05 10.56
C TYR A 157 -4.32 2.81 9.68
N CYS A 158 -4.08 1.63 10.25
CA CYS A 158 -4.07 0.38 9.48
C CYS A 158 -5.40 0.17 8.77
N ALA A 159 -6.54 0.36 9.46
CA ALA A 159 -7.85 0.30 8.83
C ALA A 159 -8.08 1.38 7.76
N ALA A 160 -7.48 2.55 7.92
CA ALA A 160 -7.61 3.67 7.00
C ALA A 160 -6.71 3.56 5.76
N ALA A 161 -5.59 2.84 5.86
CA ALA A 161 -4.55 2.75 4.83
C ALA A 161 -4.58 1.44 4.04
N ILE A 162 -5.49 0.49 4.36
CA ILE A 162 -5.63 -0.76 3.61
C ILE A 162 -6.38 -0.56 2.29
N SER A 163 -5.91 -1.21 1.23
CA SER A 163 -6.62 -1.33 -0.04
C SER A 163 -7.23 -2.72 -0.17
N VAL A 164 -8.56 -2.80 -0.17
CA VAL A 164 -9.29 -4.06 -0.38
C VAL A 164 -8.90 -4.70 -1.71
N HIS A 165 -8.77 -3.89 -2.77
CA HIS A 165 -8.37 -4.39 -4.10
C HIS A 165 -6.96 -4.99 -4.11
N GLN A 166 -6.00 -4.37 -3.41
CA GLN A 166 -4.65 -4.91 -3.35
C GLN A 166 -4.60 -6.20 -2.53
N LEU A 167 -5.40 -6.32 -1.47
CA LEU A 167 -5.52 -7.54 -0.69
C LEU A 167 -6.15 -8.69 -1.49
N GLU A 168 -7.21 -8.42 -2.26
CA GLU A 168 -7.81 -9.41 -3.17
C GLU A 168 -6.87 -9.87 -4.29
N GLY A 169 -5.94 -9.01 -4.71
CA GLY A 169 -4.95 -9.31 -5.75
C GLY A 169 -3.74 -10.09 -5.26
N MET A 170 -3.59 -10.26 -3.94
CA MET A 170 -2.58 -11.15 -3.36
C MET A 170 -3.11 -12.57 -3.46
N GLU A 171 -2.75 -13.30 -4.52
CA GLU A 171 -3.09 -14.72 -4.62
C GLU A 171 -2.59 -15.46 -3.37
N THR A 172 -3.45 -16.33 -2.86
CA THR A 172 -3.41 -17.09 -1.62
C THR A 172 -2.27 -18.14 -1.60
N GLY A 173 -1.04 -17.75 -1.94
CA GLY A 173 0.13 -18.64 -2.02
C GLY A 173 0.97 -18.71 -0.74
N GLU A 174 0.86 -17.73 0.16
CA GLU A 174 1.74 -17.63 1.34
C GLU A 174 1.01 -17.69 2.70
N LEU A 175 -0.31 -17.91 2.70
CA LEU A 175 -1.06 -18.22 3.93
C LEU A 175 -1.01 -19.71 4.31
N GLY A 176 -0.36 -20.56 3.51
CA GLY A 176 -0.36 -22.01 3.66
C GLY A 176 0.97 -22.68 4.05
N ALA A 177 2.06 -21.94 4.28
CA ALA A 177 3.40 -22.56 4.41
C ALA A 177 4.09 -22.40 5.78
N THR A 178 3.47 -21.79 6.78
CA THR A 178 4.03 -21.74 8.16
C THR A 178 2.97 -22.01 9.22
N CYS A 179 2.32 -23.17 9.15
CA CYS A 179 1.71 -23.79 10.32
C CYS A 179 1.53 -25.29 10.06
N THR A 180 2.59 -26.07 10.26
CA THR A 180 2.49 -27.54 10.34
C THR A 180 3.31 -28.13 11.48
N THR A 181 3.67 -27.31 12.46
CA THR A 181 4.34 -27.78 13.69
C THR A 181 3.89 -26.92 14.87
N CYS A 182 2.66 -27.16 15.32
CA CYS A 182 2.18 -26.95 16.69
C CYS A 182 0.82 -27.66 16.85
N LEU A 183 0.86 -29.00 16.88
CA LEU A 183 -0.03 -29.83 17.70
C LEU A 183 0.86 -30.57 18.70
#